data_AF-A0A1Q2HT32-F1
#
_entry.id   AF-A0A1Q2HT32-F1
#
_cell.length_a   1.000
_cell.length_b   1.000
_cell.length_c   1.000
_cell.angle_alpha   90.00
_cell.angle_beta   90.00
_cell.angle_gamma   90.00
#
_symmetry.space_group_name_H-M   'P 1'
#
loop_
_entity.id
_entity.type
_entity.pdbx_description
1 polymer ?
#
loop_
_entity_poly.entity_id
_entity_poly.type
_entity_poly.pdbx_seq_one_letter_code
_entity_poly.pdbx_strand_id
1 'polypeptide(L)'
;MKYFNPLKIINEDEGSDIWDVLIRQQASILTNKHYSWGLNLLKSGLKNLAKDIVVEPRYICKDYRDLFSNYYSKKFKVPSPYCERIHFFAENVNQVALILEPEEYQ
;
A
#
# COMPACT_ATOMS: atom_id res chain seq x y z
N MET A 1 22.22 9.41 -0.23
CA MET A 1 21.15 9.62 -1.23
C MET A 1 19.84 9.19 -0.60
N LYS A 2 18.95 10.12 -0.24
CA LYS A 2 17.58 9.75 0.17
C LYS A 2 16.87 9.25 -1.09
N TYR A 3 16.59 7.96 -1.16
CA TYR A 3 15.78 7.40 -2.25
C TYR A 3 14.39 8.00 -2.14
N PHE A 4 14.05 8.91 -3.05
CA PHE A 4 12.70 9.44 -3.15
C PHE A 4 11.84 8.32 -3.76
N ASN A 5 11.17 7.56 -2.92
CA ASN A 5 10.19 6.59 -3.39
C ASN A 5 8.93 7.40 -3.73
N PRO A 6 8.44 7.38 -4.98
CA PRO A 6 7.27 8.17 -5.33
C PRO A 6 6.05 7.58 -4.63
N LEU A 7 5.62 8.25 -3.55
CA LEU A 7 4.33 8.00 -2.92
C LEU A 7 3.24 8.32 -3.93
N LYS A 8 2.27 7.41 -4.08
CA LYS A 8 1.06 7.65 -4.87
C LYS A 8 -0.08 7.90 -3.91
N ILE A 9 -0.71 9.06 -4.03
CA ILE A 9 -1.89 9.41 -3.26
C ILE A 9 -3.12 9.20 -4.13
N ILE A 10 -4.13 8.54 -3.57
CA ILE A 10 -5.42 8.28 -4.19
C ILE A 10 -6.47 8.96 -3.34
N ASN A 11 -7.10 9.98 -3.93
CA ASN A 11 -8.13 10.81 -3.31
C ASN A 11 -9.44 10.70 -4.07
N GLU A 12 -10.53 11.15 -3.45
CA GLU A 12 -11.85 11.30 -4.08
C GLU A 12 -11.89 12.48 -5.09
N ASP A 13 -10.93 12.56 -6.01
CA ASP A 13 -11.02 13.52 -7.11
C ASP A 13 -11.73 12.89 -8.31
N GLU A 14 -12.80 13.56 -8.77
CA GLU A 14 -13.57 13.27 -10.00
C GLU A 14 -14.52 12.06 -9.95
N GLY A 15 -15.33 11.94 -8.88
CA GLY A 15 -16.56 11.12 -8.90
C GLY A 15 -16.34 9.61 -9.00
N SER A 16 -15.09 9.15 -8.88
CA SER A 16 -14.72 7.75 -8.74
C SER A 16 -14.48 7.42 -7.26
N ASP A 17 -15.04 6.31 -6.79
CA ASP A 17 -14.73 5.75 -5.47
C ASP A 17 -13.21 5.48 -5.36
N ILE A 18 -12.55 5.98 -4.31
CA ILE A 18 -11.10 5.79 -4.04
C ILE A 18 -10.69 4.32 -4.11
N TRP A 19 -11.59 3.41 -3.74
CA TRP A 19 -11.37 1.97 -3.79
C TRP A 19 -11.31 1.46 -5.22
N ASP A 20 -12.11 2.03 -6.12
CA ASP A 20 -12.12 1.67 -7.54
C ASP A 20 -10.87 2.21 -8.25
N VAL A 21 -10.33 3.34 -7.80
CA VAL A 21 -9.03 3.86 -8.24
C VAL A 21 -7.91 2.96 -7.74
N LEU A 22 -7.92 2.55 -6.46
CA LEU A 22 -6.95 1.61 -5.89
C LEU A 22 -6.93 0.29 -6.66
N ILE A 23 -8.09 -0.31 -6.92
CA ILE A 23 -8.23 -1.56 -7.67
C ILE A 23 -7.64 -1.42 -9.09
N ARG A 24 -7.92 -0.32 -9.77
CA ARG A 24 -7.40 -0.04 -11.13
C ARG A 24 -5.88 0.14 -11.15
N GLN A 25 -5.33 0.87 -10.17
CA GLN A 25 -3.90 1.19 -10.13
C GLN A 25 -3.03 0.03 -9.63
N GLN A 26 -3.56 -0.81 -8.74
CA GLN A 26 -2.82 -1.90 -8.07
C GLN A 26 -3.17 -3.30 -8.62
N ALA A 27 -3.65 -3.34 -9.87
CA ALA A 27 -4.33 -4.46 -10.51
C ALA A 27 -3.48 -5.73 -10.75
N SER A 28 -2.27 -5.84 -10.21
CA SER A 28 -1.44 -7.05 -10.30
C SER A 28 -1.32 -7.84 -8.99
N ILE A 29 -1.34 -7.16 -7.82
CA ILE A 29 -1.11 -7.82 -6.53
C ILE A 29 -2.42 -8.05 -5.77
N LEU A 30 -3.34 -7.09 -5.80
CA LEU A 30 -4.58 -7.15 -5.03
C LEU A 30 -5.75 -7.82 -5.75
N THR A 31 -5.70 -7.87 -7.09
CA THR A 31 -6.79 -8.31 -7.97
C THR A 31 -6.54 -9.69 -8.59
N ASN A 32 -5.48 -10.39 -8.19
CA ASN A 32 -5.38 -11.80 -8.51
C ASN A 32 -6.67 -12.48 -8.02
N LYS A 33 -7.31 -13.28 -8.86
CA LYS A 33 -8.69 -13.78 -8.67
C LYS A 33 -8.90 -14.50 -7.32
N HIS A 34 -7.80 -14.94 -6.70
CA HIS A 34 -7.76 -15.57 -5.38
C HIS A 34 -7.86 -14.60 -4.18
N TYR A 35 -7.62 -13.28 -4.36
CA TYR A 35 -7.56 -12.29 -3.27
C TYR A 35 -8.68 -11.23 -3.30
N SER A 36 -9.63 -11.34 -4.24
CA SER A 36 -10.75 -10.40 -4.36
C SER A 36 -11.62 -10.31 -3.10
N TRP A 37 -11.76 -11.42 -2.36
CA TRP A 37 -12.47 -11.44 -1.08
C TRP A 37 -11.81 -10.54 -0.02
N GLY A 38 -10.47 -10.58 0.09
CA GLY A 38 -9.74 -9.79 1.07
C GLY A 38 -9.86 -8.29 0.80
N LEU A 39 -9.83 -7.91 -0.47
CA LEU A 39 -10.04 -6.51 -0.86
C LEU A 39 -11.48 -6.06 -0.61
N ASN A 40 -12.47 -6.92 -0.86
CA ASN A 40 -13.87 -6.62 -0.55
C ASN A 40 -14.10 -6.46 0.96
N LEU A 41 -13.47 -7.30 1.78
CA LEU A 41 -13.52 -7.20 3.23
C LEU A 41 -12.85 -5.91 3.73
N LEU A 42 -11.71 -5.56 3.16
CA LEU A 42 -11.00 -4.32 3.50
C LEU A 42 -11.83 -3.09 3.10
N LYS A 43 -12.39 -3.10 1.89
CA LYS A 43 -13.31 -2.06 1.41
C LYS A 43 -14.51 -1.95 2.33
N SER A 44 -15.18 -3.05 2.68
CA SER A 44 -16.38 -2.96 3.53
C SER A 44 -16.08 -2.43 4.94
N GLY A 45 -14.91 -2.74 5.50
CA GLY A 45 -14.50 -2.24 6.81
C GLY A 45 -14.05 -0.78 6.80
N LEU A 46 -13.46 -0.29 5.71
CA LEU A 46 -12.82 1.02 5.67
C LEU A 46 -13.51 2.04 4.74
N LYS A 47 -14.55 1.67 3.98
CA LYS A 47 -15.18 2.53 2.98
C LYS A 47 -15.60 3.90 3.50
N ASN A 48 -16.12 3.97 4.72
CA ASN A 48 -16.60 5.21 5.34
C ASN A 48 -15.59 5.82 6.33
N LEU A 49 -14.43 5.18 6.48
CA LEU A 49 -13.39 5.60 7.41
C LEU A 49 -12.17 6.16 6.69
N ALA A 50 -11.73 5.52 5.60
CA ALA A 50 -10.62 5.99 4.80
C ALA A 50 -11.09 7.06 3.82
N LYS A 51 -10.55 8.28 3.95
CA LYS A 51 -10.74 9.38 3.00
C LYS A 51 -9.66 9.39 1.93
N ASP A 52 -8.42 9.19 2.35
CA ASP A 52 -7.26 9.13 1.46
C ASP A 52 -6.52 7.81 1.62
N ILE A 53 -6.00 7.32 0.49
CA ILE A 53 -5.18 6.12 0.43
C ILE A 53 -3.82 6.47 -0.14
N VAL A 54 -2.75 6.11 0.58
CA VAL A 54 -1.37 6.31 0.11
C VAL A 54 -0.73 4.96 -0.17
N VAL A 55 -0.10 4.85 -1.34
CA VAL A 55 0.58 3.65 -1.81
C VAL A 55 2.09 3.91 -1.91
N GLU A 56 2.85 3.04 -1.25
CA GLU A 56 4.31 2.94 -1.34
C GLU A 56 4.68 1.73 -2.21
N PRO A 57 4.97 1.88 -3.51
CA PRO A 57 5.09 0.76 -4.44
C PRO A 57 6.37 -0.07 -4.30
N ARG A 58 7.39 0.45 -3.59
CA ARG A 58 8.68 -0.22 -3.40
C ARG A 58 9.10 -0.22 -1.94
N TYR A 59 8.16 -0.52 -1.06
CA TYR A 59 8.45 -0.70 0.36
C TYR A 59 9.31 -1.95 0.55
N ILE A 60 10.37 -1.83 1.35
CA ILE A 60 11.19 -2.99 1.75
C ILE A 60 10.63 -3.47 3.09
N CYS A 61 9.92 -4.59 3.05
CA CYS A 61 9.35 -5.18 4.25
C CYS A 61 10.48 -5.57 5.23
N LYS A 62 10.41 -5.07 6.47
CA LYS A 62 11.37 -5.44 7.51
C LYS A 62 11.29 -6.94 7.81
N ASP A 63 10.08 -7.47 7.94
CA ASP A 63 9.80 -8.88 8.24
C ASP A 63 10.18 -9.82 7.09
N TYR A 64 10.33 -9.29 5.87
CA TYR A 64 10.86 -10.07 4.76
C TYR A 64 12.26 -10.60 5.07
N ARG A 65 13.10 -9.90 5.84
CA ARG A 65 14.45 -10.40 6.18
C ARG A 65 14.39 -11.65 7.04
N ASP A 66 13.49 -11.68 8.00
CA ASP A 66 13.31 -12.81 8.90
C ASP A 66 12.64 -13.98 8.18
N LEU A 67 11.63 -13.70 7.37
CA LEU A 67 10.98 -14.70 6.52
C LEU A 67 11.96 -15.28 5.49
N PHE A 68 12.81 -14.43 4.91
CA PHE A 68 13.82 -14.83 3.95
C PHE A 68 14.88 -15.74 4.60
N SER A 69 15.43 -15.31 5.74
CA SER A 69 16.48 -16.05 6.43
C SER A 69 15.99 -17.41 6.91
N ASN A 70 14.76 -17.50 7.40
CA ASN A 70 14.22 -18.74 7.97
C ASN A 70 13.60 -19.70 6.95
N TYR A 71 13.05 -19.17 5.85
CA TYR A 71 12.26 -19.96 4.88
C TYR A 71 12.82 -19.90 3.46
N TYR A 72 12.96 -18.71 2.86
CA TYR A 72 13.31 -18.61 1.43
C TYR A 72 14.75 -19.01 1.13
N SER A 73 15.70 -18.70 2.03
CA SER A 73 17.12 -19.08 1.92
C SER A 73 17.28 -20.60 1.72
N LYS A 74 16.48 -21.39 2.45
CA LYS A 74 16.49 -22.86 2.43
C LYS A 74 15.87 -23.45 1.17
N LYS A 75 15.10 -22.64 0.42
CA LYS A 75 14.44 -23.05 -0.83
C LYS A 75 15.18 -22.60 -2.09
N PHE A 76 16.34 -21.94 -1.94
CA PHE A 76 17.11 -21.35 -3.05
C PHE A 76 16.29 -20.46 -3.98
N LYS A 77 15.17 -19.92 -3.49
CA LYS A 77 14.35 -18.93 -4.19
C LYS A 77 14.67 -17.58 -3.60
N VAL A 78 15.04 -16.63 -4.45
CA VAL A 78 15.26 -15.24 -4.05
C VAL A 78 14.07 -14.40 -4.52
N PRO A 79 12.99 -14.29 -3.72
CA PRO A 79 11.88 -13.40 -4.06
C PRO A 79 12.35 -11.94 -4.02
N SER A 80 11.61 -11.04 -4.67
CA SER A 80 11.85 -9.60 -4.54
C SER A 80 11.69 -9.18 -3.06
N PRO A 81 12.59 -8.35 -2.51
CA PRO A 81 12.42 -7.75 -1.18
C PRO A 81 11.41 -6.59 -1.20
N TYR A 82 11.04 -6.10 -2.39
CA TYR A 82 10.08 -5.04 -2.57
C TYR A 82 8.65 -5.58 -2.53
N CYS A 83 7.82 -4.92 -1.74
CA CYS A 83 6.38 -5.08 -1.74
C CYS A 83 5.70 -3.71 -1.75
N GLU A 84 4.39 -3.72 -1.94
CA GLU A 84 3.57 -2.51 -1.88
C GLU A 84 3.04 -2.36 -0.46
N ARG A 85 3.19 -1.17 0.12
CA ARG A 85 2.57 -0.82 1.40
C ARG A 85 1.44 0.17 1.15
N ILE A 86 0.31 -0.08 1.78
CA ILE A 86 -0.90 0.73 1.61
C ILE A 86 -1.26 1.31 2.96
N HIS A 87 -1.48 2.62 3.00
CA HIS A 87 -1.87 3.38 4.17
C HIS A 87 -3.27 3.93 3.97
N PHE A 88 -4.09 3.86 5.01
CA PHE A 88 -5.47 4.36 5.01
C PHE A 88 -5.55 5.49 6.02
N PHE A 89 -6.00 6.66 5.58
CA PHE A 89 -6.10 7.85 6.43
C PHE A 89 -7.54 8.27 6.60
N ALA A 90 -7.92 8.63 7.83
CA ALA A 90 -9.26 9.12 8.14
C ALA A 90 -9.49 10.58 7.74
N GLU A 91 -8.42 11.25 7.32
CA GLU A 91 -8.37 12.66 6.95
C GLU A 91 -7.63 12.81 5.62
N ASN A 92 -7.83 13.95 4.98
CA ASN A 92 -7.14 14.25 3.73
C ASN A 92 -5.66 14.50 4.02
N VAL A 93 -4.80 13.90 3.22
CA VAL A 93 -3.36 13.91 3.40
C VAL A 93 -2.72 14.86 2.40
N ASN A 94 -1.90 15.77 2.91
CA ASN A 94 -1.03 16.57 2.08
C ASN A 94 0.26 15.80 1.78
N GLN A 95 0.53 15.53 0.50
CA GLN A 95 1.70 14.77 0.08
C GLN A 95 3.02 15.36 0.58
N VAL A 96 3.14 16.68 0.57
CA VAL A 96 4.37 17.37 0.97
C VAL A 96 4.56 17.23 2.47
N ALA A 97 3.50 17.48 3.25
CA ALA A 97 3.53 17.34 4.70
C ALA A 97 3.84 15.89 5.11
N LEU A 98 3.20 14.90 4.48
CA LEU A 98 3.47 13.48 4.76
C LEU A 98 4.94 13.08 4.56
N ILE A 99 5.62 13.66 3.57
CA ILE A 99 7.03 13.38 3.27
C ILE A 99 7.96 14.07 4.27
N LEU A 100 7.61 15.29 4.71
CA LEU A 100 8.43 16.10 5.60
C LEU A 100 8.24 15.72 7.07
N GLU A 101 7.00 15.44 7.47
CA GLU A 101 6.53 15.31 8.85
C GLU A 101 5.65 14.05 9.01
N PRO A 102 6.18 12.84 8.73
CA PRO A 102 5.39 11.61 8.78
C PRO A 102 4.88 11.25 10.18
N GLU A 103 5.52 11.78 11.22
CA GLU A 103 5.15 11.56 12.62
C GLU A 103 3.77 12.16 12.97
N GLU A 104 3.34 13.20 12.26
CA GLU A 104 2.05 13.86 12.47
C GLU A 104 0.87 13.07 11.90
N TYR A 105 1.17 12.02 11.11
CA TYR A 105 0.20 11.17 10.43
C TYR A 105 0.16 9.74 11.03
N GLN A 106 0.64 9.54 12.27
CA GLN A 106 0.69 8.25 12.97
C GLN A 106 -0.58 7.90 13.76
#